data_AF-A0A2G9URF1-F1
#
_entry.id   AF-A0A2G9URF1-F1
#
_cell.length_a   1.000
_cell.length_b   1.000
_cell.length_c   1.000
_cell.angle_alpha   90.00
_cell.angle_beta   90.00
_cell.angle_gamma   90.00
#
_symmetry.space_group_name_H-M   'P 1'
#
loop_
_entity.id
_entity.type
_entity.pdbx_description
1 polymer ?
#
loop_
_entity_poly.entity_id
_entity_poly.type
_entity_poly.pdbx_seq_one_letter_code
_entity_poly.pdbx_strand_id
1 'polypeptide(L)'
;LDRSSAVFSIFTGSKFRRLPEGSTERYTNWANGLSADQLKSQIFTSHGPTLIAPTWFISRDVYEQLNGFREDIRVGYPEDLEFFYRALDLDNVTFLKVHEPLVTYRYHNGCASFGVPENVIWKMRIDRFCDKVLPDWKTFTIWNAGKQGKHFFKSLPNGCKARVVGFCDVDGKKISRGVFEDYDEVARVVDLSASVGAAG
;
A
#
# COMPACT_ATOMS: atom_id res chain seq x y z
N LEU A 1 -22.52 -19.76 -31.55
CA LEU A 1 -21.17 -19.30 -31.16
C LEU A 1 -21.30 -18.67 -29.78
N ASP A 2 -21.18 -19.51 -28.77
CA ASP A 2 -21.27 -19.14 -27.37
C ASP A 2 -19.98 -18.40 -26.97
N ARG A 3 -20.09 -17.13 -26.57
CA ARG A 3 -18.98 -16.30 -26.06
C ARG A 3 -19.17 -16.04 -24.57
N SER A 4 -19.36 -17.09 -23.77
CA SER A 4 -19.38 -16.98 -22.30
C SER A 4 -18.12 -17.57 -21.64
N SER A 5 -16.98 -17.61 -22.32
CA SER A 5 -15.69 -17.75 -21.65
C SER A 5 -15.25 -16.40 -21.13
N ALA A 6 -15.26 -16.21 -19.81
CA ALA A 6 -14.70 -15.02 -19.17
C ALA A 6 -13.28 -14.79 -19.69
N VAL A 7 -13.03 -13.62 -20.29
CA VAL A 7 -11.70 -13.27 -20.81
C VAL A 7 -10.82 -12.91 -19.63
N PHE A 8 -9.94 -13.83 -19.26
CA PHE A 8 -8.91 -13.61 -18.26
C PHE A 8 -7.70 -12.93 -18.92
N SER A 9 -7.24 -11.85 -18.30
CA SER A 9 -6.05 -11.11 -18.73
C SER A 9 -4.93 -11.24 -17.71
N ILE A 10 -3.69 -11.10 -18.18
CA ILE A 10 -2.50 -11.12 -17.34
C ILE A 10 -1.91 -9.72 -17.29
N PHE A 11 -1.70 -9.20 -16.08
CA PHE A 11 -0.91 -8.03 -15.81
C PHE A 11 0.51 -8.50 -15.46
N THR A 12 1.43 -8.37 -16.42
CA THR A 12 2.80 -8.86 -16.26
C THR A 12 3.75 -7.71 -15.95
N GLY A 13 4.76 -7.97 -15.15
CA GLY A 13 5.95 -7.12 -15.02
C GLY A 13 7.19 -7.97 -14.86
N SER A 14 8.33 -7.34 -14.63
CA SER A 14 9.63 -8.03 -14.53
C SER A 14 10.44 -7.54 -13.35
N LYS A 15 11.57 -8.21 -13.09
CA LYS A 15 12.63 -7.56 -12.31
C LYS A 15 13.22 -6.39 -13.10
N PHE A 16 13.90 -5.51 -12.38
CA PHE A 16 14.61 -4.39 -12.98
C PHE A 16 16.00 -4.21 -12.35
N ARG A 17 16.87 -3.52 -13.08
CA ARG A 17 18.16 -3.03 -12.58
C ARG A 17 18.15 -1.51 -12.57
N ARG A 18 18.97 -0.92 -11.72
CA ARG A 18 19.13 0.53 -11.62
C ARG A 18 20.40 0.99 -12.34
N LEU A 19 20.33 2.17 -12.93
CA LEU A 19 21.49 2.89 -13.45
C LEU A 19 21.53 4.30 -12.84
N PRO A 20 22.59 4.69 -12.11
CA PRO A 20 23.76 3.89 -11.77
C PRO A 20 23.42 2.71 -10.86
N GLU A 21 24.25 1.67 -10.91
CA GLU A 21 24.12 0.50 -10.05
C GLU A 21 24.15 0.91 -8.55
N GLY A 22 23.45 0.17 -7.70
CA GLY A 22 23.32 0.49 -6.27
C GLY A 22 22.32 1.62 -5.94
N SER A 23 21.78 2.34 -6.93
CA SER A 23 20.75 3.34 -6.66
C SER A 23 19.51 2.70 -6.05
N THR A 24 19.01 3.20 -4.93
CA THR A 24 17.80 2.66 -4.26
C THR A 24 17.89 1.14 -3.99
N GLU A 25 19.06 0.64 -3.60
CA GLU A 25 19.35 -0.80 -3.50
C GLU A 25 18.32 -1.57 -2.65
N ARG A 26 17.97 -1.05 -1.46
CA ARG A 26 16.96 -1.68 -0.59
C ARG A 26 15.61 -1.85 -1.29
N TYR A 27 15.17 -0.83 -2.02
CA TYR A 27 13.91 -0.87 -2.78
C TYR A 27 13.99 -1.85 -3.95
N THR A 28 15.12 -1.86 -4.65
CA THR A 28 15.37 -2.78 -5.77
C THR A 28 15.36 -4.23 -5.29
N ASN A 29 16.02 -4.52 -4.18
CA ASN A 29 16.05 -5.86 -3.57
C ASN A 29 14.67 -6.29 -3.07
N TRP A 30 13.94 -5.39 -2.39
CA TRP A 30 12.56 -5.65 -1.96
C TRP A 30 11.67 -6.02 -3.16
N ALA A 31 11.59 -5.15 -4.16
CA ALA A 31 10.70 -5.34 -5.31
C ALA A 31 11.07 -6.59 -6.15
N ASN A 32 12.36 -6.77 -6.42
CA ASN A 32 12.84 -7.93 -7.17
C ASN A 32 12.64 -9.25 -6.39
N GLY A 33 12.66 -9.20 -5.06
CA GLY A 33 12.52 -10.35 -4.17
C GLY A 33 11.09 -10.85 -3.93
N LEU A 34 10.06 -10.06 -4.24
CA LEU A 34 8.66 -10.47 -4.00
C LEU A 34 8.29 -11.77 -4.75
N SER A 35 7.62 -12.70 -4.09
CA SER A 35 6.97 -13.84 -4.76
C SER A 35 5.68 -13.43 -5.47
N ALA A 36 5.09 -14.33 -6.27
CA ALA A 36 3.80 -14.09 -6.91
C ALA A 36 2.69 -13.80 -5.88
N ASP A 37 2.61 -14.59 -4.81
CA ASP A 37 1.62 -14.42 -3.72
C ASP A 37 1.83 -13.10 -2.95
N GLN A 38 3.07 -12.62 -2.91
CA GLN A 38 3.42 -11.36 -2.28
C GLN A 38 3.00 -10.14 -3.09
N LEU A 39 2.73 -10.27 -4.39
CA LEU A 39 2.31 -9.14 -5.22
C LEU A 39 1.00 -8.52 -4.73
N LYS A 40 0.06 -9.32 -4.21
CA LYS A 40 -1.21 -8.82 -3.68
C LYS A 40 -1.14 -8.47 -2.18
N SER A 41 -0.34 -9.18 -1.39
CA SER A 41 -0.29 -8.99 0.07
C SER A 41 0.69 -7.90 0.52
N GLN A 42 1.77 -7.63 -0.23
CA GLN A 42 2.81 -6.65 0.13
C GLN A 42 2.48 -5.22 -0.34
N ILE A 43 1.29 -4.96 -0.87
CA ILE A 43 0.88 -3.66 -1.41
C ILE A 43 0.86 -2.52 -0.38
N PHE A 44 0.89 -2.87 0.92
CA PHE A 44 0.89 -1.91 2.03
C PHE A 44 2.30 -1.61 2.57
N THR A 45 3.36 -2.27 2.06
CA THR A 45 4.70 -2.23 2.66
C THR A 45 5.69 -1.30 1.96
N SER A 46 5.33 -0.67 0.84
CA SER A 46 6.25 0.16 0.05
C SER A 46 5.59 1.34 -0.67
N HIS A 47 6.42 2.29 -1.09
CA HIS A 47 6.05 3.60 -1.63
C HIS A 47 5.54 3.55 -3.09
N GLY A 48 5.18 2.37 -3.58
CA GLY A 48 4.79 2.15 -4.96
C GLY A 48 4.16 0.77 -5.14
N PRO A 49 3.79 0.43 -6.38
CA PRO A 49 3.20 -0.86 -6.68
C PRO A 49 4.19 -2.00 -6.36
N THR A 50 3.69 -3.20 -6.09
CA THR A 50 4.53 -4.39 -5.86
C THR A 50 5.12 -4.94 -7.15
N LEU A 51 4.44 -4.69 -8.27
CA LEU A 51 4.97 -4.87 -9.61
C LEU A 51 5.38 -3.50 -10.13
N ILE A 52 6.66 -3.29 -10.43
CA ILE A 52 7.21 -1.93 -10.57
C ILE A 52 6.96 -1.36 -11.97
N ALA A 53 6.42 -0.14 -12.09
CA ALA A 53 6.50 0.62 -13.33
C ALA A 53 7.96 1.13 -13.55
N PRO A 54 8.51 1.10 -14.78
CA PRO A 54 7.84 0.85 -16.06
C PRO A 54 8.02 -0.60 -16.57
N THR A 55 8.01 -1.61 -15.70
CA THR A 55 8.20 -3.02 -16.14
C THR A 55 6.94 -3.65 -16.75
N TRP A 56 5.83 -2.93 -16.75
CA TRP A 56 4.52 -3.48 -17.03
C TRP A 56 4.31 -3.82 -18.50
N PHE A 57 3.70 -4.98 -18.72
CA PHE A 57 3.16 -5.41 -19.99
C PHE A 57 1.73 -5.88 -19.75
N ILE A 58 0.76 -5.11 -20.26
CA ILE A 58 -0.67 -5.31 -20.05
C ILE A 58 -1.41 -5.27 -21.38
N SER A 59 -2.55 -5.96 -21.46
CA SER A 59 -3.40 -5.92 -22.65
C SER A 59 -4.06 -4.54 -22.80
N ARG A 60 -4.35 -4.17 -24.06
CA ARG A 60 -5.12 -2.95 -24.36
C ARG A 60 -6.48 -2.98 -23.68
N ASP A 61 -7.15 -4.13 -23.71
CA ASP A 61 -8.47 -4.31 -23.11
C ASP A 61 -8.46 -4.00 -21.60
N VAL A 62 -7.45 -4.45 -20.86
CA VAL A 62 -7.30 -4.12 -19.43
C VAL A 62 -7.06 -2.63 -19.23
N TYR A 63 -6.22 -2.01 -20.05
CA TYR A 63 -5.95 -0.58 -19.96
C TYR A 63 -7.21 0.27 -20.23
N GLU A 64 -8.02 -0.13 -21.22
CA GLU A 64 -9.29 0.52 -21.56
C GLU A 64 -10.37 0.27 -20.50
N GLN A 65 -10.45 -0.94 -19.94
CA GLN A 65 -11.33 -1.27 -18.80
C GLN A 65 -11.00 -0.40 -17.57
N LEU A 66 -9.73 -0.05 -17.39
CA LEU A 66 -9.25 0.84 -16.35
C LEU A 66 -9.38 2.34 -16.73
N ASN A 67 -9.82 2.69 -17.94
CA ASN A 67 -9.86 4.08 -18.41
C ASN A 67 -8.50 4.80 -18.29
N GLY A 68 -7.41 4.07 -18.50
CA GLY A 68 -6.05 4.59 -18.50
C GLY A 68 -5.54 5.14 -17.16
N PHE A 69 -4.48 5.95 -17.24
CA PHE A 69 -3.91 6.63 -16.07
C PHE A 69 -4.75 7.84 -15.70
N ARG A 70 -4.73 8.17 -14.41
CA ARG A 70 -5.33 9.39 -13.91
C ARG A 70 -4.36 10.57 -14.13
N GLU A 71 -4.76 11.54 -14.95
CA GLU A 71 -3.90 12.66 -15.39
C GLU A 71 -4.37 14.05 -14.91
N ASP A 72 -5.46 14.12 -14.13
CA ASP A 72 -6.00 15.36 -13.58
C ASP A 72 -5.07 16.00 -12.54
N ILE A 73 -4.25 15.20 -11.84
CA ILE A 73 -3.27 15.67 -10.86
C ILE A 73 -1.85 15.50 -11.43
N ARG A 74 -1.25 16.62 -11.85
CA ARG A 74 0.04 16.60 -12.57
C ARG A 74 1.28 16.42 -11.69
N VAL A 75 1.20 16.76 -10.41
CA VAL A 75 2.37 16.76 -9.50
C VAL A 75 1.99 16.15 -8.17
N GLY A 76 2.84 15.26 -7.67
CA GLY A 76 2.73 14.69 -6.33
C GLY A 76 1.64 13.64 -6.15
N TYR A 77 1.11 13.11 -7.26
CA TYR A 77 0.19 11.99 -7.26
C TYR A 77 0.93 10.71 -7.69
N PRO A 78 0.82 9.59 -6.96
CA PRO A 78 1.42 8.33 -7.37
C PRO A 78 0.50 7.61 -8.37
N GLU A 79 0.50 8.08 -9.61
CA GLU A 79 -0.32 7.60 -10.72
C GLU A 79 -0.15 6.09 -10.98
N ASP A 80 1.08 5.59 -10.90
CA ASP A 80 1.36 4.16 -11.07
C ASP A 80 0.73 3.34 -9.93
N LEU A 81 0.88 3.77 -8.68
CA LEU A 81 0.31 3.05 -7.55
C LEU A 81 -1.22 3.01 -7.64
N GLU A 82 -1.84 4.12 -8.04
CA GLU A 82 -3.29 4.17 -8.17
C GLU A 82 -3.80 3.28 -9.31
N PHE A 83 -3.15 3.34 -10.48
CA PHE A 83 -3.50 2.46 -11.60
C PHE A 83 -3.39 0.99 -11.20
N PHE A 84 -2.32 0.65 -10.48
CA PHE A 84 -2.11 -0.70 -9.97
C PHE A 84 -3.19 -1.13 -8.97
N TYR A 85 -3.63 -0.24 -8.07
CA TYR A 85 -4.72 -0.53 -7.14
C TYR A 85 -6.04 -0.80 -7.83
N ARG A 86 -6.38 -0.04 -8.89
CA ARG A 86 -7.58 -0.32 -9.69
C ARG A 86 -7.46 -1.65 -10.44
N ALA A 87 -6.28 -1.97 -10.97
CA ALA A 87 -6.04 -3.26 -11.61
C ALA A 87 -6.20 -4.44 -10.64
N LEU A 88 -5.77 -4.29 -9.37
CA LEU A 88 -5.92 -5.32 -8.33
C LEU A 88 -7.38 -5.65 -8.00
N ASP A 89 -8.28 -4.71 -8.29
CA ASP A 89 -9.71 -4.83 -8.00
C ASP A 89 -10.49 -5.45 -9.17
N LEU A 90 -9.81 -5.79 -10.27
CA LEU A 90 -10.43 -6.50 -11.40
C LEU A 90 -10.36 -8.02 -11.18
N ASP A 91 -11.53 -8.66 -11.12
CA ASP A 91 -11.64 -10.12 -10.93
C ASP A 91 -11.10 -10.93 -12.12
N ASN A 92 -11.05 -10.32 -13.31
CA ASN A 92 -10.59 -10.94 -14.54
C ASN A 92 -9.08 -10.73 -14.81
N VAL A 93 -8.32 -10.18 -13.86
CA VAL A 93 -6.88 -9.91 -14.01
C VAL A 93 -6.02 -10.72 -13.03
N THR A 94 -5.07 -11.46 -13.57
CA THR A 94 -4.03 -12.15 -12.80
C THR A 94 -2.70 -11.42 -12.91
N PHE A 95 -1.93 -11.38 -11.82
CA PHE A 95 -0.64 -10.69 -11.76
C PHE A 95 0.52 -11.67 -11.85
N LEU A 96 1.48 -11.40 -12.73
CA LEU A 96 2.65 -12.23 -12.92
C LEU A 96 3.93 -11.40 -12.93
N LYS A 97 4.99 -11.92 -12.28
CA LYS A 97 6.33 -11.33 -12.34
C LYS A 97 7.29 -12.27 -13.03
N VAL A 98 7.88 -11.79 -14.12
CA VAL A 98 9.01 -12.39 -14.81
C VAL A 98 10.26 -12.22 -13.95
N HIS A 99 11.01 -13.30 -13.72
CA HIS A 99 12.14 -13.29 -12.79
C HIS A 99 13.43 -12.73 -13.40
N GLU A 100 13.45 -12.50 -14.70
CA GLU A 100 14.54 -11.91 -15.45
C GLU A 100 14.50 -10.37 -15.31
N PRO A 101 15.67 -9.71 -15.14
CA PRO A 101 15.74 -8.26 -15.12
C PRO A 101 15.69 -7.70 -16.53
N LEU A 102 14.47 -7.46 -17.04
CA LEU A 102 14.23 -7.03 -18.43
C LEU A 102 14.28 -5.51 -18.63
N VAL A 103 14.28 -4.73 -17.54
CA VAL A 103 14.29 -3.26 -17.60
C VAL A 103 15.50 -2.70 -16.85
N THR A 104 16.21 -1.78 -17.50
CA THR A 104 17.20 -0.91 -16.85
C THR A 104 16.55 0.44 -16.57
N TYR A 105 16.25 0.70 -15.31
CA TYR A 105 15.59 1.93 -14.87
C TYR A 105 16.63 2.95 -14.38
N ARG A 106 16.81 4.02 -15.15
CA ARG A 106 17.70 5.13 -14.80
C ARG A 106 17.18 5.89 -13.58
N TYR A 107 18.00 5.97 -12.54
CA TYR A 107 17.79 6.81 -11.37
C TYR A 107 18.52 8.14 -11.56
N HIS A 108 17.85 9.23 -11.18
CA HIS A 108 18.42 10.58 -11.19
C HIS A 108 17.72 11.43 -10.12
N ASN A 109 18.37 12.51 -9.67
CA ASN A 109 17.84 13.37 -8.60
C ASN A 109 16.55 14.13 -8.97
N GLY A 110 16.17 14.13 -10.25
CA GLY A 110 14.95 14.76 -10.75
C GLY A 110 13.80 13.78 -10.98
N CYS A 111 13.85 12.56 -10.43
CA CYS A 111 12.75 11.60 -10.61
C CYS A 111 11.44 12.15 -10.04
N ALA A 112 10.34 11.99 -10.78
CA ALA A 112 9.01 12.45 -10.38
C ALA A 112 8.53 11.87 -9.03
N SER A 113 9.05 10.69 -8.66
CA SER A 113 8.78 10.04 -7.37
C SER A 113 9.16 10.91 -6.15
N PHE A 114 10.11 11.84 -6.29
CA PHE A 114 10.42 12.80 -5.21
C PHE A 114 9.35 13.86 -5.01
N GLY A 115 8.52 14.09 -6.04
CA GLY A 115 7.39 15.00 -5.97
C GLY A 115 6.20 14.41 -5.22
N VAL A 116 6.14 13.08 -5.01
CA VAL A 116 5.04 12.40 -4.31
C VAL A 116 5.27 12.43 -2.81
N PRO A 117 4.42 13.14 -2.04
CA PRO A 117 4.55 13.17 -0.59
C PRO A 117 4.23 11.82 0.05
N GLU A 118 4.97 11.44 1.10
CA GLU A 118 4.74 10.18 1.84
C GLU A 118 3.30 10.08 2.38
N ASN A 119 2.73 11.19 2.85
CA ASN A 119 1.37 11.23 3.38
C ASN A 119 0.29 10.92 2.32
N VAL A 120 0.55 11.17 1.04
CA VAL A 120 -0.37 10.80 -0.06
C VAL A 120 -0.41 9.28 -0.20
N ILE A 121 0.76 8.64 -0.27
CA ILE A 121 0.86 7.17 -0.36
C ILE A 121 0.30 6.52 0.92
N TRP A 122 0.62 7.09 2.08
CA TRP A 122 0.09 6.62 3.36
C TRP A 122 -1.43 6.65 3.37
N LYS A 123 -2.04 7.78 2.98
CA LYS A 123 -3.50 7.91 2.87
C LYS A 123 -4.09 6.85 1.94
N MET A 124 -3.51 6.65 0.75
CA MET A 124 -3.99 5.62 -0.19
C MET A 124 -3.97 4.22 0.41
N ARG A 125 -2.95 3.89 1.20
CA ARG A 125 -2.87 2.59 1.90
C ARG A 125 -3.94 2.46 2.98
N ILE A 126 -4.16 3.51 3.77
CA ILE A 126 -5.20 3.52 4.81
C ILE A 126 -6.58 3.39 4.18
N ASP A 127 -6.88 4.19 3.15
CA ASP A 127 -8.15 4.13 2.43
C ASP A 127 -8.37 2.72 1.86
N ARG A 128 -7.37 2.16 1.16
CA ARG A 128 -7.47 0.78 0.63
C ARG A 128 -7.64 -0.27 1.73
N PHE A 129 -6.94 -0.14 2.86
CA PHE A 129 -7.12 -1.06 3.99
C PHE A 129 -8.55 -0.99 4.54
N CYS A 130 -9.09 0.21 4.71
CA CYS A 130 -10.46 0.42 5.18
C CYS A 130 -11.50 -0.13 4.21
N ASP A 131 -11.26 -0.03 2.90
CA ASP A 131 -12.20 -0.45 1.86
C ASP A 131 -12.13 -1.95 1.53
N LYS A 132 -10.93 -2.55 1.57
CA LYS A 132 -10.68 -3.90 1.04
C LYS A 132 -10.38 -4.96 2.08
N VAL A 133 -9.99 -4.58 3.29
CA VAL A 133 -9.58 -5.54 4.33
C VAL A 133 -10.49 -5.43 5.54
N LEU A 134 -10.70 -4.20 6.01
CA LEU A 134 -11.45 -3.96 7.22
C LEU A 134 -12.91 -4.45 7.19
N PRO A 135 -13.66 -4.43 6.06
CA PRO A 135 -15.04 -4.90 6.04
C PRO A 135 -15.20 -6.35 6.53
N ASP A 136 -14.19 -7.19 6.28
CA ASP A 136 -14.18 -8.60 6.68
C ASP A 136 -13.80 -8.81 8.15
N TRP A 137 -13.29 -7.78 8.82
CA TRP A 137 -12.79 -7.87 10.19
C TRP A 137 -13.77 -7.20 11.15
N LYS A 138 -14.32 -8.00 12.09
CA LYS A 138 -15.17 -7.47 13.18
C LYS A 138 -14.36 -6.57 14.10
N THR A 139 -13.20 -7.05 14.52
CA THR A 139 -12.23 -6.36 15.36
C THR A 139 -10.82 -6.79 15.02
N PHE A 140 -9.83 -6.00 15.40
CA PHE A 140 -8.42 -6.32 15.19
C PHE A 140 -7.50 -5.60 16.19
N THR A 141 -6.26 -6.07 16.31
CA THR A 141 -5.21 -5.42 17.11
C THR A 141 -4.16 -4.78 16.22
N ILE A 142 -3.48 -3.76 16.74
CA ILE A 142 -2.35 -3.12 16.07
C ILE A 142 -1.06 -3.62 16.73
N TRP A 143 -0.30 -4.41 15.98
CA TRP A 143 1.04 -4.81 16.38
C TRP A 143 2.01 -3.64 16.17
N ASN A 144 2.59 -3.12 17.26
CA ASN A 144 3.41 -1.90 17.44
C ASN A 144 2.68 -0.83 18.28
N ALA A 145 2.95 -0.80 19.59
CA ALA A 145 2.42 0.22 20.50
C ALA A 145 3.23 1.54 20.48
N GLY A 146 4.14 1.70 19.50
CA GLY A 146 5.00 2.86 19.31
C GLY A 146 4.45 3.89 18.31
N LYS A 147 5.34 4.75 17.79
CA LYS A 147 4.98 5.87 16.91
C LYS A 147 4.18 5.44 15.68
N GLN A 148 4.59 4.36 15.02
CA GLN A 148 3.98 3.93 13.75
C GLN A 148 2.59 3.32 13.93
N GLY A 149 2.38 2.46 14.94
CA GLY A 149 1.04 1.95 15.22
C GLY A 149 0.08 3.05 15.66
N LYS A 150 0.56 4.00 16.47
CA LYS A 150 -0.24 5.18 16.86
C LYS A 150 -0.60 6.05 15.66
N HIS A 151 0.35 6.27 14.75
CA HIS A 151 0.10 6.99 13.50
C HIS A 151 -0.95 6.27 12.63
N PHE A 152 -0.87 4.94 12.52
CA PHE A 152 -1.88 4.11 11.87
C PHE A 152 -3.25 4.28 12.50
N PHE A 153 -3.37 4.12 13.82
CA PHE A 153 -4.63 4.30 14.54
C PHE A 153 -5.24 5.69 14.31
N LYS A 154 -4.43 6.75 14.45
CA LYS A 154 -4.86 8.13 14.22
C LYS A 154 -5.33 8.40 12.80
N SER A 155 -4.79 7.67 11.83
CA SER A 155 -5.14 7.81 10.41
C SER A 155 -6.44 7.11 10.04
N LEU A 156 -6.94 6.19 10.87
CA LEU A 156 -8.21 5.51 10.62
C LEU A 156 -9.39 6.48 10.75
N PRO A 157 -10.41 6.37 9.87
CA PRO A 157 -11.70 7.01 10.10
C PRO A 157 -12.31 6.58 11.44
N ASN A 158 -13.10 7.46 12.08
CA ASN A 158 -13.68 7.18 13.40
C ASN A 158 -14.46 5.86 13.48
N GLY A 159 -15.25 5.53 12.45
CA GLY A 159 -15.97 4.25 12.38
C GLY A 159 -15.05 3.03 12.28
N CYS A 160 -13.83 3.19 11.77
CA CYS A 160 -12.81 2.15 11.69
C CYS A 160 -12.02 2.02 13.00
N LYS A 161 -11.75 3.13 13.69
CA LYS A 161 -11.08 3.15 15.01
C LYS A 161 -11.81 2.28 16.03
N ALA A 162 -13.15 2.27 16.01
CA ALA A 162 -13.98 1.47 16.90
C ALA A 162 -13.77 -0.06 16.77
N ARG A 163 -13.15 -0.53 15.68
CA ARG A 163 -12.81 -1.95 15.49
C ARG A 163 -11.45 -2.34 16.09
N VAL A 164 -10.66 -1.36 16.53
CA VAL A 164 -9.36 -1.61 17.16
C VAL A 164 -9.60 -1.98 18.63
N VAL A 165 -9.23 -3.19 19.01
CA VAL A 165 -9.40 -3.68 20.40
C VAL A 165 -8.14 -3.54 21.23
N GLY A 166 -6.98 -3.41 20.58
CA GLY A 166 -5.74 -3.25 21.32
C GLY A 166 -4.50 -2.90 20.52
N PHE A 167 -3.52 -2.35 21.24
CA PHE A 167 -2.13 -2.34 20.81
C PHE A 167 -1.37 -3.49 21.44
N CYS A 168 -0.51 -4.14 20.66
CA CYS A 168 0.37 -5.22 21.10
C CYS A 168 1.83 -4.83 20.84
N ASP A 169 2.75 -5.15 21.76
CA ASP A 169 4.18 -4.94 21.59
C ASP A 169 4.97 -5.89 22.50
N VAL A 170 6.16 -6.31 22.06
CA VAL A 170 7.08 -7.14 22.88
C VAL A 170 7.78 -6.32 23.96
N ASP A 171 7.86 -4.99 23.78
CA ASP A 171 8.40 -4.09 24.79
C ASP A 171 7.34 -3.80 25.85
N GLY A 172 7.47 -4.48 26.99
CA GLY A 172 6.59 -4.31 28.15
C GLY A 172 6.44 -2.85 28.60
N LYS A 173 7.44 -1.98 28.36
CA LYS A 173 7.35 -0.55 28.71
C LYS A 173 6.33 0.21 27.87
N LYS A 174 6.04 -0.24 26.65
CA LYS A 174 5.08 0.42 25.76
C LYS A 174 3.63 0.03 26.07
N ILE A 175 3.43 -1.17 26.58
CA ILE A 175 2.09 -1.70 26.93
C ILE A 175 1.75 -1.56 28.41
N SER A 176 2.74 -1.29 29.29
CA SER A 176 2.54 -1.17 30.74
C SER A 176 1.55 -0.10 31.17
N ARG A 177 1.32 0.93 30.34
CA ARG A 177 0.31 1.96 30.60
C ARG A 177 -1.13 1.43 30.52
N GLY A 178 -1.36 0.30 29.86
CA GLY A 178 -2.67 -0.37 29.77
C GLY A 178 -3.72 0.34 28.91
N VAL A 179 -3.56 1.64 28.63
CA VAL A 179 -4.50 2.45 27.85
C VAL A 179 -3.74 3.33 26.85
N PHE A 180 -4.25 3.40 25.62
CA PHE A 180 -3.86 4.42 24.66
C PHE A 180 -4.80 5.62 24.75
N GLU A 181 -4.24 6.80 25.03
CA GLU A 181 -4.94 8.08 25.03
C GLU A 181 -4.66 8.79 23.69
N ASP A 182 -5.70 9.01 22.89
CA ASP A 182 -5.58 9.79 21.65
C ASP A 182 -5.61 11.29 22.01
N TYR A 183 -4.46 11.96 21.86
CA TYR A 183 -4.37 13.40 22.06
C TYR A 183 -4.63 14.12 20.74
N ASP A 184 -5.69 14.92 20.71
CA ASP A 184 -6.00 15.84 19.62
C ASP A 184 -5.11 17.08 19.76
N GLU A 185 -4.16 17.24 18.83
CA GLU A 185 -3.22 18.37 18.85
C GLU A 185 -3.88 19.71 18.52
N VAL A 186 -4.99 19.71 17.78
CA VAL A 186 -5.72 20.91 17.36
C VAL A 186 -6.60 21.41 18.50
N ALA A 187 -7.38 20.51 19.10
CA ALA A 187 -8.25 20.83 20.22
C ALA A 187 -7.50 20.87 21.57
N ARG A 188 -6.26 20.35 21.62
CA ARG A 188 -5.43 20.23 22.84
C ARG A 188 -6.11 19.46 23.97
N VAL A 189 -6.86 18.42 23.61
CA VAL A 189 -7.60 17.57 24.56
C VAL A 189 -7.25 16.11 24.34
N VAL A 190 -7.35 15.33 25.42
CA VAL A 190 -7.31 13.87 25.35
C VAL A 190 -8.71 13.39 25.01
N ASP A 191 -8.86 12.72 23.87
CA ASP A 191 -10.08 12.03 23.50
C ASP A 191 -10.16 10.68 24.23
N LEU A 192 -10.91 10.67 25.33
CA LEU A 192 -11.15 9.48 26.14
C LEU A 192 -12.12 8.48 25.47
N SER A 193 -12.83 8.88 24.41
CA SER A 193 -13.75 8.02 23.65
C SER A 193 -13.02 7.04 22.72
N ALA A 194 -11.73 7.27 22.47
CA ALA A 194 -10.84 6.42 21.67
C ALA A 194 -9.88 5.59 22.53
N SER A 195 -10.25 5.32 23.79
CA SER A 195 -9.43 4.51 24.69
C SER A 195 -9.43 3.04 24.26
N VAL A 196 -8.30 2.61 23.70
CA VAL A 196 -8.07 1.22 23.32
C VAL A 196 -7.13 0.58 24.34
N GLY A 197 -7.49 -0.60 24.85
CA GLY A 197 -6.68 -1.35 25.81
C GLY A 197 -5.34 -1.81 25.22
N ALA A 198 -4.28 -1.87 26.01
CA ALA A 198 -3.02 -2.48 25.60
C ALA A 198 -2.90 -3.88 26.22
N ALA A 199 -2.66 -4.91 25.40
CA ALA A 199 -2.53 -6.30 25.86
C ALA A 199 -1.14 -6.86 25.50
N GLY A 200 -0.56 -7.60 26.43
CA GLY A 200 0.72 -8.33 26.26
C GLY A 200 0.54 -9.73 25.73
#